data_AF-A0A7X0GQI7-F1
#
_entry.id   AF-A0A7X0GQI7-F1
#
_cell.length_a   1.000
_cell.length_b   1.000
_cell.length_c   1.000
_cell.angle_alpha   90.00
_cell.angle_beta   90.00
_cell.angle_gamma   90.00
#
_symmetry.space_group_name_H-M   'P 1'
#
loop_
_entity.id
_entity.type
_entity.pdbx_description
1 polymer ?
#
loop_
_entity_poly.entity_id
_entity_poly.type
_entity_poly.pdbx_seq_one_letter_code
_entity_poly.pdbx_strand_id
1 'polypeptide(L)'
;MSVPADLDRARRECEVLEPAVGSRAGFEAVFPGVRLQPIHGDAPAANIVSGPHGVLYSDFELTTLGPVEWDLAAFGPECEAAYDATAGRLGLRRLDRDVLRVVNAVGMSRAVACLALAPQLPLLVDALKPAVEQWRTMPFAGGPDA
;
A
#
# COMPACT_ATOMS: atom_id res chain seq x y z
N MET A 1 -12.01 9.01 15.81
CA MET A 1 -13.33 8.34 15.85
C MET A 1 -13.88 8.34 14.42
N SER A 2 -13.99 7.18 13.77
CA SER A 2 -14.53 7.09 12.41
C SER A 2 -16.03 7.38 12.44
N VAL A 3 -16.51 8.28 11.58
CA VAL A 3 -17.96 8.50 11.46
C VAL A 3 -18.60 7.32 10.71
N PRO A 4 -19.91 7.04 10.85
CA PRO A 4 -20.56 5.94 10.15
C PRO A 4 -20.30 5.90 8.63
N ALA A 5 -20.17 7.08 8.00
CA ALA A 5 -19.83 7.22 6.59
C ALA A 5 -18.41 6.73 6.24
N ASP A 6 -17.43 6.90 7.14
CA ASP A 6 -16.07 6.37 6.92
C ASP A 6 -16.10 4.84 6.96
N LEU A 7 -16.82 4.24 7.90
CA LEU A 7 -16.92 2.78 8.01
C LEU A 7 -17.62 2.16 6.78
N ASP A 8 -18.70 2.79 6.32
CA ASP A 8 -19.41 2.40 5.12
C ASP A 8 -18.52 2.46 3.88
N ARG A 9 -17.79 3.58 3.69
CA ARG A 9 -16.81 3.70 2.59
C ARG A 9 -15.73 2.63 2.69
N ALA A 10 -15.12 2.44 3.86
CA ALA A 10 -14.04 1.47 4.04
C ALA A 10 -14.48 0.04 3.68
N ARG A 11 -15.70 -0.35 4.03
CA ARG A 11 -16.28 -1.65 3.65
C ARG A 11 -16.43 -1.79 2.14
N ARG A 12 -17.01 -0.79 1.47
CA ARG A 12 -17.14 -0.81 0.01
C ARG A 12 -15.80 -0.85 -0.71
N GLU A 13 -14.80 -0.11 -0.23
CA GLU A 13 -13.45 -0.18 -0.80
C GLU A 13 -12.83 -1.56 -0.62
N CYS A 14 -13.01 -2.20 0.54
CA CYS A 14 -12.57 -3.58 0.75
C CYS A 14 -13.24 -4.55 -0.24
N GLU A 15 -14.56 -4.46 -0.44
CA GLU A 15 -15.30 -5.31 -1.39
C GLU A 15 -14.79 -5.16 -2.83
N VAL A 16 -14.40 -3.95 -3.23
CA VAL A 16 -13.84 -3.68 -4.57
C VAL A 16 -12.41 -4.19 -4.71
N LEU A 17 -11.60 -4.07 -3.66
CA LEU A 17 -10.19 -4.46 -3.70
C LEU A 17 -10.00 -5.97 -3.56
N GLU A 18 -10.88 -6.65 -2.81
CA GLU A 18 -10.75 -8.07 -2.46
C GLU A 18 -10.51 -9.01 -3.66
N PRO A 19 -11.22 -8.90 -4.81
CA PRO A 19 -10.96 -9.76 -5.96
C PRO A 19 -9.52 -9.65 -6.51
N ALA A 20 -8.91 -8.46 -6.42
CA ALA A 20 -7.57 -8.21 -6.94
C ALA A 20 -6.47 -8.67 -5.98
N VAL A 21 -6.71 -8.71 -4.66
CA VAL A 21 -5.66 -8.96 -3.66
C VAL A 21 -5.90 -10.16 -2.75
N GLY A 22 -7.09 -10.76 -2.79
CA GLY A 22 -7.46 -11.93 -1.98
C GLY A 22 -6.82 -13.23 -2.44
N SER A 23 -6.29 -13.29 -3.66
CA SER A 23 -5.56 -14.47 -4.15
C SER A 23 -4.58 -14.10 -5.27
N ARG A 24 -3.56 -14.95 -5.45
CA ARG A 24 -2.63 -14.84 -6.59
C ARG A 24 -3.35 -14.90 -7.94
N ALA A 25 -4.28 -15.83 -8.10
CA ALA A 25 -5.02 -15.99 -9.35
C ALA A 25 -5.90 -14.77 -9.65
N GLY A 26 -6.53 -14.18 -8.63
CA GLY A 26 -7.28 -12.93 -8.75
C GLY A 26 -6.38 -11.77 -9.18
N PHE A 27 -5.22 -11.62 -8.54
CA PHE A 27 -4.24 -10.60 -8.93
C PHE A 27 -3.77 -10.77 -10.37
N GLU A 28 -3.35 -11.98 -10.77
CA GLU A 28 -2.87 -12.27 -12.13
C GLU A 28 -3.97 -12.11 -13.19
N ALA A 29 -5.25 -12.31 -12.84
CA ALA A 29 -6.38 -12.06 -13.72
C ALA A 29 -6.66 -10.56 -13.93
N VAL A 30 -6.52 -9.75 -12.88
CA VAL A 30 -6.69 -8.28 -12.95
C VAL A 30 -5.48 -7.61 -13.62
N PHE A 31 -4.27 -8.11 -13.36
CA PHE A 31 -3.01 -7.54 -13.81
C PHE A 31 -2.17 -8.55 -14.62
N PRO A 32 -2.64 -8.92 -15.83
CA PRO A 32 -1.95 -9.91 -16.64
C PRO A 32 -0.54 -9.43 -17.01
N GLY A 33 0.47 -10.29 -16.77
CA GLY A 33 1.87 -10.01 -17.08
C GLY A 33 2.65 -9.26 -15.99
N VAL A 34 2.00 -8.86 -14.90
CA VAL A 34 2.71 -8.30 -13.73
C VAL A 34 3.36 -9.44 -12.94
N ARG A 35 4.68 -9.40 -12.83
CA ARG A 35 5.46 -10.41 -12.11
C ARG A 35 5.33 -10.21 -10.60
N LEU A 36 5.07 -11.32 -9.90
CA LEU A 36 5.23 -11.42 -8.45
C LEU A 36 6.67 -11.82 -8.10
N GLN A 37 7.23 -11.20 -7.08
CA GLN A 37 8.57 -11.47 -6.54
C GLN A 37 8.55 -11.39 -5.02
N PRO A 38 9.59 -11.89 -4.32
CA PRO A 38 9.75 -11.61 -2.91
C PRO A 38 9.76 -10.11 -2.65
N ILE A 39 8.88 -9.66 -1.76
CA ILE A 39 8.76 -8.29 -1.29
C ILE A 39 8.94 -8.24 0.22
N HIS A 40 9.30 -7.09 0.75
CA HIS A 40 9.30 -6.84 2.19
C HIS A 40 7.88 -6.91 2.76
N GLY A 41 6.88 -6.41 2.02
CA GLY A 41 5.45 -6.49 2.38
C GLY A 41 5.00 -5.43 3.38
N ASP A 42 5.94 -4.90 4.17
CA ASP A 42 5.76 -3.74 5.05
C ASP A 42 6.97 -2.79 5.00
N ALA A 43 7.13 -2.05 3.90
CA ALA A 43 8.36 -1.32 3.61
C ALA A 43 8.31 0.22 3.87
N PRO A 44 7.61 0.78 4.88
CA PRO A 44 7.64 2.23 5.05
C PRO A 44 9.07 2.72 5.34
N ALA A 45 9.34 3.99 5.04
CA ALA A 45 10.66 4.61 5.29
C ALA A 45 11.11 4.49 6.76
N ALA A 46 10.18 4.36 7.71
CA ALA A 46 10.47 4.14 9.13
C ALA A 46 11.20 2.82 9.41
N ASN A 47 11.08 1.83 8.51
CA ASN A 47 11.78 0.54 8.61
C ASN A 47 13.19 0.58 7.99
N ILE A 48 13.63 1.74 7.47
CA ILE A 48 14.99 1.92 6.94
C ILE A 48 15.92 2.38 8.06
N VAL A 49 16.97 1.62 8.31
CA VAL A 49 17.98 1.88 9.33
C VAL A 49 19.34 2.11 8.68
N SER A 50 20.00 3.22 9.04
CA SER A 50 21.38 3.49 8.64
C SER A 50 22.35 2.66 9.48
N GLY A 51 23.06 1.73 8.84
CA GLY A 51 24.13 0.95 9.45
C GLY A 51 25.53 1.39 9.01
N PRO A 52 26.59 0.90 9.67
CA PRO A 52 27.98 1.22 9.31
C PRO A 52 28.39 0.75 7.90
N HIS A 53 27.60 -0.14 7.27
CA HIS A 53 27.85 -0.68 5.93
C HIS A 53 26.81 -0.25 4.89
N GLY A 54 25.97 0.74 5.23
CA GLY A 54 24.90 1.22 4.36
C GLY A 54 23.52 1.09 4.99
N VAL A 55 22.51 1.36 4.17
CA VAL A 55 21.10 1.31 4.59
C VAL A 55 20.60 -0.13 4.59
N LEU A 56 19.84 -0.50 5.62
CA LEU A 56 19.20 -1.80 5.79
C LEU A 56 17.71 -1.60 6.06
N TYR A 57 16.90 -2.58 5.69
CA TYR A 57 15.51 -2.67 6.13
C TYR A 57 15.42 -3.53 7.41
N SER A 58 14.48 -3.21 8.28
CA SER A 58 14.04 -4.05 9.41
C SER A 58 12.57 -4.44 9.26
N ASP A 59 12.11 -5.36 10.11
CA ASP A 59 10.69 -5.72 10.25
C ASP A 59 10.07 -6.50 9.07
N PHE A 60 10.68 -7.66 8.77
CA PHE A 60 10.30 -8.54 7.65
C PHE A 60 9.06 -9.42 7.91
N GLU A 61 8.21 -9.10 8.88
CA GLU A 61 7.12 -9.97 9.30
C GLU A 61 6.03 -10.19 8.24
N LEU A 62 5.91 -9.28 7.27
CA LEU A 62 4.97 -9.37 6.15
C LEU A 62 5.61 -9.83 4.83
N THR A 63 6.83 -10.39 4.88
CA THR A 63 7.52 -10.88 3.67
C THR A 63 6.68 -11.90 2.92
N THR A 64 6.43 -11.65 1.64
CA THR A 64 5.60 -12.53 0.79
C THR A 64 5.97 -12.36 -0.69
N LEU A 65 5.22 -13.01 -1.59
CA LEU A 65 5.28 -12.75 -3.03
C LEU A 65 4.27 -11.67 -3.40
N GLY A 66 4.75 -10.61 -4.03
CA GLY A 66 3.92 -9.49 -4.47
C GLY A 66 4.51 -8.72 -5.65
N PRO A 67 3.76 -7.77 -6.22
CA PRO A 67 4.29 -6.85 -7.21
C PRO A 67 5.29 -5.87 -6.58
N VAL A 68 6.25 -5.36 -7.35
CA VAL A 68 7.29 -4.44 -6.82
C VAL A 68 6.71 -3.15 -6.27
N GLU A 69 5.57 -2.74 -6.80
CA GLU A 69 4.81 -1.56 -6.38
C GLU A 69 4.43 -1.63 -4.90
N TRP A 70 4.30 -2.83 -4.32
CA TRP A 70 3.92 -3.01 -2.92
C TRP A 70 4.95 -2.40 -1.95
N ASP A 71 6.24 -2.58 -2.23
CA ASP A 71 7.31 -2.01 -1.39
C ASP A 71 7.57 -0.52 -1.67
N LEU A 72 6.92 0.05 -2.69
CA LEU A 72 6.98 1.48 -3.05
C LEU A 72 5.71 2.24 -2.63
N ALA A 73 4.69 1.53 -2.14
CA ALA A 73 3.46 2.13 -1.67
C ALA A 73 3.74 3.18 -0.57
N ALA A 74 2.98 4.27 -0.59
CA ALA A 74 3.09 5.42 0.32
C ALA A 74 4.41 6.23 0.32
N PHE A 75 5.43 5.88 -0.48
CA PHE A 75 6.63 6.72 -0.62
C PHE A 75 6.40 7.97 -1.47
N GLY A 76 5.39 7.95 -2.34
CA GLY A 76 4.95 9.08 -3.14
C GLY A 76 5.76 9.35 -4.42
N PRO A 77 5.38 10.40 -5.18
CA PRO A 77 5.79 10.55 -6.58
C PRO A 77 7.29 10.69 -6.81
N GLU A 78 8.02 11.30 -5.87
CA GLU A 78 9.47 11.49 -5.99
C GLU A 78 10.22 10.15 -5.94
N CYS A 79 9.85 9.28 -5.01
CA CYS A 79 10.43 7.95 -4.89
C CYS A 79 10.02 7.04 -6.05
N GLU A 80 8.76 7.12 -6.49
CA GLU A 80 8.30 6.41 -7.68
C GLU A 80 9.09 6.81 -8.94
N ALA A 81 9.34 8.10 -9.13
CA ALA A 81 10.13 8.61 -10.25
C ALA A 81 11.61 8.16 -10.16
N ALA A 82 12.18 8.17 -8.95
CA ALA A 82 13.54 7.68 -8.72
C ALA A 82 13.67 6.18 -9.03
N TYR A 83 12.67 5.38 -8.66
CA TYR A 83 12.57 3.97 -9.03
C TYR A 83 12.52 3.82 -10.55
N ASP A 84 11.58 4.49 -11.23
CA ASP A 84 11.37 4.35 -12.68
C ASP A 84 12.59 4.76 -13.50
N ALA A 85 13.28 5.82 -13.07
CA ALA A 85 14.53 6.27 -13.69
C ALA A 85 15.62 5.19 -13.55
N THR A 86 15.78 4.62 -12.36
CA THR A 86 16.79 3.59 -12.09
C THR A 86 16.47 2.29 -12.82
N ALA A 87 15.22 1.82 -12.76
CA ALA A 87 14.73 0.66 -13.48
C ALA A 87 14.98 0.79 -14.99
N GLY A 88 14.67 1.97 -15.55
CA GLY A 88 14.95 2.27 -16.97
C GLY A 88 16.41 2.15 -17.35
N ARG A 89 17.35 2.68 -16.53
CA ARG A 89 18.79 2.54 -16.79
C ARG A 89 19.29 1.10 -16.72
N LEU A 90 18.65 0.27 -15.90
CA LEU A 90 19.00 -1.13 -15.69
C LEU A 90 18.27 -2.09 -16.65
N GLY A 91 17.41 -1.59 -17.54
CA GLY A 91 16.58 -2.42 -18.42
C GLY A 91 15.52 -3.23 -17.66
N LEU A 92 15.14 -2.81 -16.46
CA LEU A 92 14.08 -3.42 -15.65
C LEU A 92 12.72 -2.78 -15.95
N ARG A 93 11.65 -3.49 -15.58
CA ARG A 93 10.27 -2.97 -15.68
C ARG A 93 10.11 -1.74 -14.77
N ARG A 94 9.46 -0.70 -15.30
CA ARG A 94 8.97 0.45 -14.53
C ARG A 94 7.71 0.11 -13.74
N LEU A 95 7.35 0.94 -12.77
CA LEU A 95 6.12 0.80 -11.99
C LEU A 95 4.90 0.83 -12.93
N ASP A 96 3.98 -0.08 -12.67
CA ASP A 96 2.65 -0.09 -13.25
C ASP A 96 1.76 0.82 -12.40
N ARG A 97 1.15 1.81 -13.04
CA ARG A 97 0.41 2.87 -12.34
C ARG A 97 -0.92 2.38 -11.79
N ASP A 98 -1.52 1.36 -12.40
CA ASP A 98 -2.78 0.80 -11.93
C ASP A 98 -2.53 -0.17 -10.77
N VAL A 99 -1.47 -0.97 -10.84
CA VAL A 99 -1.01 -1.76 -9.68
C VAL A 99 -0.68 -0.84 -8.51
N LEU A 100 0.09 0.23 -8.75
CA LEU A 100 0.48 1.19 -7.73
C LEU A 100 -0.74 1.86 -7.06
N ARG A 101 -1.77 2.17 -7.84
CA ARG A 101 -3.03 2.72 -7.33
C ARG A 101 -3.73 1.72 -6.39
N VAL A 102 -3.82 0.45 -6.78
CA VAL A 102 -4.44 -0.61 -5.97
C VAL A 102 -3.66 -0.86 -4.69
N VAL A 103 -2.34 -1.01 -4.74
CA VAL A 103 -1.55 -1.27 -3.52
C VAL A 103 -1.57 -0.09 -2.55
N ASN A 104 -1.59 1.16 -3.06
CA ASN A 104 -1.78 2.34 -2.20
C ASN A 104 -3.18 2.35 -1.55
N ALA A 105 -4.23 1.99 -2.30
CA ALA A 105 -5.57 1.87 -1.74
C ALA A 105 -5.64 0.80 -0.65
N VAL A 106 -5.05 -0.38 -0.87
CA VAL A 106 -4.94 -1.44 0.15
C VAL A 106 -4.16 -0.98 1.38
N GLY A 107 -3.06 -0.24 1.20
CA GLY A 107 -2.29 0.36 2.28
C GLY A 107 -3.14 1.31 3.14
N MET A 108 -3.99 2.13 2.51
CA MET A 108 -4.93 2.98 3.24
C MET A 108 -6.03 2.18 3.95
N SER A 109 -6.57 1.13 3.33
CA SER A 109 -7.52 0.23 3.99
C SER A 109 -6.94 -0.39 5.25
N ARG A 110 -5.66 -0.81 5.24
CA ARG A 110 -4.94 -1.28 6.43
C ARG A 110 -4.87 -0.19 7.51
N ALA A 111 -4.48 1.03 7.15
CA ALA A 111 -4.40 2.15 8.09
C ALA A 111 -5.76 2.46 8.73
N VAL A 112 -6.85 2.44 7.95
CA VAL A 112 -8.21 2.64 8.47
C VAL A 112 -8.66 1.47 9.36
N ALA A 113 -8.39 0.23 8.96
CA ALA A 113 -8.74 -0.96 9.73
C ALA A 113 -8.08 -0.98 11.11
N CYS A 114 -6.86 -0.46 11.24
CA CYS A 114 -6.15 -0.33 12.52
C CYS A 114 -6.93 0.52 13.56
N LEU A 115 -7.85 1.40 13.14
CA LEU A 115 -8.71 2.14 14.08
C LEU A 115 -9.64 1.23 14.91
N ALA A 116 -9.89 -0.01 14.47
CA ALA A 116 -10.63 -0.99 15.26
C ALA A 116 -9.92 -1.33 16.59
N LEU A 117 -8.61 -1.11 16.67
CA LEU A 117 -7.79 -1.31 17.88
C LEU A 117 -7.79 -0.08 18.82
N ALA A 118 -8.43 1.03 18.44
CA ALA A 118 -8.45 2.25 19.24
C ALA A 118 -8.95 2.08 20.70
N PRO A 119 -9.93 1.20 21.01
CA PRO A 119 -10.33 0.97 22.40
C PRO A 119 -9.21 0.36 23.27
N GLN A 120 -8.32 -0.43 22.67
CA GLN A 120 -7.21 -1.09 23.36
C GLN A 120 -5.91 -0.29 23.27
N LEU A 121 -5.75 0.54 22.22
CA LEU A 121 -4.56 1.33 21.95
C LEU A 121 -4.93 2.78 21.57
N PRO A 122 -5.33 3.64 22.53
CA PRO A 122 -5.81 4.99 22.22
C PRO A 122 -4.79 5.88 21.50
N LEU A 123 -3.50 5.71 21.80
CA LEU A 123 -2.40 6.45 21.14
C LEU A 123 -2.35 6.23 19.62
N LEU A 124 -2.90 5.11 19.14
CA LEU A 124 -2.97 4.79 17.72
C LEU A 124 -3.87 5.77 16.96
N VAL A 125 -4.86 6.38 17.63
CA VAL A 125 -5.78 7.34 17.01
C VAL A 125 -5.02 8.57 16.52
N ASP A 126 -4.11 9.09 17.34
CA ASP A 126 -3.32 10.27 16.98
C ASP A 126 -2.28 9.93 15.91
N ALA A 127 -1.66 8.75 16.01
CA ALA A 127 -0.69 8.28 15.02
C ALA A 127 -1.32 8.08 13.62
N LEU A 128 -2.55 7.56 13.54
CA LEU A 128 -3.24 7.30 12.28
C LEU A 128 -3.98 8.50 11.70
N LYS A 129 -4.16 9.58 12.47
CA LYS A 129 -4.94 10.76 12.05
C LYS A 129 -4.51 11.31 10.67
N PRO A 130 -3.21 11.51 10.37
CA PRO A 130 -2.80 12.01 9.06
C PRO A 130 -3.16 11.06 7.92
N ALA A 131 -3.01 9.74 8.11
CA ALA A 131 -3.35 8.74 7.11
C ALA A 131 -4.87 8.71 6.85
N VAL A 132 -5.70 8.82 7.88
CA VAL A 132 -7.16 8.86 7.75
C VAL A 132 -7.63 10.14 7.05
N GLU A 133 -7.00 11.28 7.37
CA GLU A 133 -7.29 12.55 6.70
C GLU A 133 -6.91 12.51 5.22
N GLN A 134 -5.75 11.94 4.89
CA GLN A 134 -5.34 11.70 3.50
C GLN A 134 -6.28 10.74 2.78
N TRP A 135 -6.63 9.61 3.41
CA TRP A 135 -7.54 8.63 2.81
C TRP A 135 -8.89 9.27 2.44
N ARG A 136 -9.43 10.19 3.24
CA ARG A 136 -10.66 10.94 2.94
C ARG A 136 -10.57 11.86 1.72
N THR A 137 -9.38 12.29 1.31
CA THR A 137 -9.18 13.11 0.10
C THR A 137 -8.89 12.26 -1.14
N MET A 138 -8.54 10.99 -0.97
CA MET A 138 -8.28 10.08 -2.07
C MET A 138 -9.58 9.70 -2.79
N PRO A 139 -9.52 9.46 -4.12
CA PRO A 139 -10.63 8.86 -4.85
C PRO A 139 -11.06 7.52 -4.24
N PHE A 140 -12.32 7.15 -4.44
CA PHE A 140 -12.79 5.81 -4.09
C PHE A 140 -11.99 4.74 -4.86
N ALA A 141 -11.67 3.63 -4.20
CA ALA A 141 -10.79 2.59 -4.76
C ALA A 141 -11.32 1.96 -6.06
N GLY A 142 -12.65 1.91 -6.25
CA GLY A 142 -13.28 1.46 -7.50
C GLY A 142 -13.29 2.48 -8.64
N GLY A 143 -12.72 3.66 -8.43
CA GLY A 143 -12.80 4.78 -9.35
C GLY A 143 -14.05 5.65 -9.12
N PRO A 144 -14.21 6.72 -9.90
CA PRO A 144 -15.30 7.69 -9.73
C PRO A 144 -16.70 7.19 -10.15
N ASP A 145 -16.78 6.08 -10.87
CA ASP A 145 -18.02 5.52 -11.45
C ASP A 145 -18.54 4.27 -10.72
N ALA A 146 -17.94 3.91 -9.57
CA ALA A 146 -18.26 2.70 -8.79
C ALA A 146 -19.24 2.97 -7.64
#